data_AF-A0A0S3SLT8-F1
#
_entry.id   AF-A0A0S3SLT8-F1
#
_cell.length_a   1.000
_cell.length_b   1.000
_cell.length_c   1.000
_cell.angle_alpha   90.00
_cell.angle_beta   90.00
_cell.angle_gamma   90.00
#
_symmetry.space_group_name_H-M   'P 1'
#
loop_
_entity.id
_entity.type
_entity.pdbx_description
1 polymer ?
#
loop_
_entity_poly.entity_id
_entity_poly.type
_entity_poly.pdbx_seq_one_letter_code
_entity_poly.pdbx_strand_id
1 'polypeptide(L)'
;FFRVTLAQKHFAPGPFNLGRYGIIVGWATVVWAVIISVLFSLPFLYSIVIQTFNFAPVAVGSVLAHVVVFWKLTGHRWFKDPLTDIKNSIFSLL
;
A
#
# COMPACT_ATOMS: atom_id res chain seq x y z
N PHE A 1 4.87 -0.82 3.33
CA PHE A 1 5.68 0.02 2.42
C PHE A 1 5.66 1.49 2.81
N PHE A 2 4.51 2.17 2.81
CA PHE A 2 4.40 3.60 3.16
C PHE A 2 4.96 3.97 4.56
N ARG A 3 4.77 3.11 5.57
CA ARG A 3 5.39 3.28 6.91
C ARG A 3 6.92 3.12 6.90
N VAL A 4 7.45 2.36 5.93
CA VAL A 4 8.86 2.06 5.76
C VAL A 4 9.57 3.11 4.90
N THR A 5 8.88 3.93 4.09
CA THR A 5 9.51 4.98 3.26
C THR A 5 9.21 6.41 3.71
N LEU A 6 7.99 6.72 4.19
CA LEU A 6 7.61 8.09 4.53
C LEU A 6 7.80 8.45 6.01
N ALA A 7 7.83 7.45 6.90
CA ALA A 7 7.80 7.69 8.34
C ALA A 7 9.06 7.18 9.08
N GLN A 8 10.14 6.87 8.34
CA GLN A 8 11.38 6.31 8.90
C GLN A 8 12.01 7.17 10.01
N LYS A 9 11.85 8.49 9.92
CA LYS A 9 12.47 9.43 10.88
C LYS A 9 11.69 9.58 12.19
N HIS A 10 10.41 9.19 12.22
CA HIS A 10 9.52 9.42 13.37
C HIS A 10 9.05 8.13 14.05
N PHE A 11 9.30 6.96 13.46
CA PHE A 11 8.93 5.68 14.04
C PHE A 11 10.12 5.02 14.74
N ALA A 12 10.02 4.84 16.06
CA ALA A 12 10.90 3.95 16.78
C ALA A 12 10.71 2.52 16.26
N PRO A 13 11.78 1.85 15.78
CA PRO A 13 11.67 0.49 15.28
C PRO A 13 11.30 -0.48 16.40
N GLY A 14 10.35 -1.37 16.14
CA GLY A 14 9.99 -2.45 17.07
C GLY A 14 11.13 -3.47 17.23
N PRO A 15 11.05 -4.36 18.24
CA PRO A 15 12.13 -5.30 18.59
C PRO A 15 12.54 -6.23 17.44
N PHE A 16 11.65 -6.47 16.47
CA PHE A 16 11.97 -7.14 15.22
C PHE A 16 12.03 -6.12 14.06
N ASN A 17 13.24 -5.67 13.73
CA ASN A 17 13.49 -4.73 12.64
C ASN A 17 14.66 -5.21 11.78
N LEU A 18 14.42 -5.35 10.46
CA LEU A 18 15.46 -5.69 9.49
C LEU A 18 16.32 -4.48 9.07
N GLY A 19 16.06 -3.30 9.63
CA GLY A 19 16.79 -2.07 9.32
C GLY A 19 16.79 -1.77 7.82
N ARG A 20 17.97 -1.55 7.25
CA ARG A 20 18.14 -1.25 5.83
C ARG A 20 17.75 -2.40 4.89
N TYR A 21 17.86 -3.65 5.36
CA TYR A 21 17.46 -4.83 4.59
C TYR A 21 15.94 -4.91 4.40
N GLY A 22 15.16 -4.36 5.34
CA GLY A 22 13.70 -4.29 5.21
C GLY A 22 13.24 -3.45 4.00
N ILE A 23 14.01 -2.44 3.62
CA ILE A 23 13.73 -1.60 2.44
C ILE A 23 14.00 -2.39 1.15
N ILE A 24 15.13 -3.10 1.09
CA ILE A 24 15.53 -3.90 -0.07
C ILE A 24 14.55 -5.05 -0.28
N VAL A 25 14.25 -5.82 0.77
CA VAL A 25 13.29 -6.93 0.73
C VAL A 25 11.89 -6.41 0.40
N GLY A 26 11.51 -5.24 0.93
CA GLY A 26 10.28 -4.56 0.55
C GLY A 26 10.21 -4.36 -0.97
N TRP A 27 11.20 -3.69 -1.56
CA TRP A 27 11.21 -3.41 -3.00
C TRP A 27 11.20 -4.69 -3.84
N ALA A 28 11.98 -5.70 -3.44
CA ALA A 28 11.97 -7.01 -4.08
C ALA A 28 10.57 -7.63 -4.05
N THR A 29 9.86 -7.52 -2.92
CA THR A 29 8.49 -8.02 -2.77
C THR A 29 7.50 -7.29 -3.69
N VAL A 30 7.63 -5.97 -3.84
CA VAL A 30 6.78 -5.18 -4.73
C VAL A 30 7.01 -5.55 -6.20
N VAL A 31 8.27 -5.60 -6.62
CA VAL A 31 8.64 -5.99 -7.99
C VAL A 31 8.17 -7.40 -8.29
N TRP A 32 8.39 -8.34 -7.36
CA TRP A 32 7.91 -9.71 -7.47
C TRP A 32 6.38 -9.80 -7.57
N ALA A 33 5.65 -9.07 -6.73
CA ALA A 33 4.19 -9.02 -6.76
C ALA A 33 3.64 -8.52 -8.11
N VAL A 34 4.30 -7.54 -8.72
CA VAL A 34 3.93 -7.05 -10.06
C VAL A 34 4.21 -8.13 -11.12
N ILE A 35 5.38 -8.77 -11.06
CA ILE A 35 5.77 -9.84 -11.99
C ILE A 35 4.78 -11.00 -11.95
N ILE A 36 4.46 -11.54 -10.76
CA ILE A 36 3.51 -12.64 -10.63
C ILE A 36 2.11 -12.21 -11.06
N SER A 37 1.72 -10.96 -10.77
CA SER A 37 0.41 -10.43 -11.21
C SER A 37 0.30 -10.45 -12.74
N VAL A 38 1.34 -10.02 -13.47
CA VAL A 38 1.37 -10.08 -14.93
C VAL A 38 1.43 -11.54 -15.41
N LEU A 39 2.28 -12.37 -14.79
CA LEU A 39 2.46 -13.77 -15.17
C LEU A 39 1.17 -14.58 -15.05
N PHE A 40 0.46 -14.46 -13.92
CA PHE A 40 -0.82 -15.13 -13.69
C PHE A 40 -1.95 -14.59 -14.57
N SER A 41 -1.78 -13.37 -15.08
CA SER A 41 -2.73 -12.73 -15.98
C SER A 41 -2.53 -13.11 -17.44
N LEU A 42 -1.37 -13.66 -17.82
CA LEU A 42 -1.17 -14.15 -19.17
C LEU A 42 -1.82 -15.53 -19.35
N PRO A 43 -2.61 -15.75 -20.41
CA PRO A 43 -3.06 -17.09 -20.75
C PRO A 43 -1.87 -17.93 -21.23
N PHE A 44 -1.75 -19.15 -20.72
CA PHE A 44 -0.72 -20.12 -21.10
C PHE A 44 -0.89 -20.65 -22.55
N LEU A 45 -2.02 -20.35 -23.21
CA LEU A 45 -2.37 -20.85 -24.54
C LEU A 45 -2.50 -19.70 -25.54
N TYR A 46 -1.94 -19.90 -26.74
CA TYR A 46 -1.86 -18.94 -27.85
C TYR A 46 -3.19 -18.48 -28.48
N SER A 47 -4.34 -18.88 -27.93
CA SER A 47 -5.65 -18.49 -28.46
C SER A 47 -6.15 -17.22 -27.78
N ILE A 48 -5.86 -16.08 -28.39
CA ILE A 48 -6.22 -14.75 -27.88
C ILE A 48 -7.65 -14.43 -28.32
N VAL A 49 -8.63 -15.11 -27.73
CA VAL A 49 -10.06 -14.76 -27.88
C VAL A 49 -10.46 -13.93 -26.67
N ILE A 50 -11.14 -12.80 -26.89
CA ILE A 50 -11.58 -11.85 -25.84
C ILE A 50 -12.44 -12.55 -24.76
N GLN A 51 -13.10 -13.66 -25.12
CA GLN A 51 -13.93 -14.48 -24.24
C GLN A 51 -13.13 -15.32 -23.21
N THR A 52 -11.85 -15.62 -23.47
CA THR A 52 -10.97 -16.39 -22.56
C THR A 52 -9.84 -15.55 -21.96
N PHE A 53 -9.89 -14.23 -22.12
CA PHE A 53 -8.92 -13.31 -21.53
C PHE A 53 -9.01 -13.37 -19.99
N ASN A 54 -7.88 -13.46 -19.30
CA ASN A 54 -7.87 -13.45 -17.85
C ASN A 54 -8.12 -12.03 -17.35
N PHE A 55 -9.26 -11.80 -16.68
CA PHE A 55 -9.64 -10.51 -16.10
C PHE A 55 -9.06 -10.26 -14.69
N ALA A 56 -8.28 -11.19 -14.13
CA ALA A 56 -7.57 -11.01 -12.86
C ALA A 56 -6.71 -9.73 -12.76
N PRO A 57 -5.89 -9.32 -13.76
CA PRO A 57 -5.09 -8.09 -13.64
C PRO A 57 -5.99 -6.86 -13.60
N VAL A 58 -7.09 -6.89 -14.35
CA VAL A 58 -8.06 -5.79 -14.42
C VAL A 58 -8.77 -5.66 -13.08
N ALA A 59 -9.15 -6.78 -12.46
CA ALA A 59 -9.73 -6.81 -11.11
C ALA A 59 -8.75 -6.32 -10.04
N VAL A 60 -7.49 -6.74 -10.08
CA VAL A 60 -6.46 -6.27 -9.13
C VAL A 60 -6.19 -4.78 -9.32
N GLY A 61 -6.06 -4.32 -10.57
CA GLY A 61 -5.85 -2.92 -10.91
C GLY A 61 -7.01 -2.03 -10.46
N SER A 62 -8.25 -2.49 -10.62
CA SER A 62 -9.44 -1.73 -10.21
C SER A 62 -9.53 -1.56 -8.69
N VAL A 63 -9.25 -2.61 -7.91
CA VAL A 63 -9.22 -2.54 -6.45
C VAL A 63 -8.13 -1.60 -5.96
N LEU A 64 -6.92 -1.69 -6.53
CA LEU A 64 -5.82 -0.79 -6.18
C LEU A 64 -6.16 0.67 -6.50
N ALA A 65 -6.74 0.94 -7.67
CA ALA A 65 -7.20 2.26 -8.03
C ALA A 65 -8.28 2.76 -7.06
N HIS A 66 -9.23 1.90 -6.68
CA HIS A 66 -10.30 2.23 -5.74
C HIS A 66 -9.74 2.61 -4.36
N VAL A 67 -8.76 1.86 -3.84
CA VAL A 67 -8.08 2.17 -2.57
C VAL A 67 -7.39 3.53 -2.64
N VAL A 68 -6.67 3.82 -3.73
CA VAL A 68 -5.97 5.11 -3.90
C VAL A 68 -6.96 6.28 -4.00
N VAL A 69 -8.04 6.13 -4.77
CA VAL A 69 -9.10 7.14 -4.90
C VAL A 69 -9.77 7.37 -3.56
N PHE A 70 -10.16 6.30 -2.86
CA PHE A 70 -10.77 6.40 -1.53
C PHE A 70 -9.84 7.10 -0.52
N TRP A 71 -8.54 6.78 -0.54
CA TRP A 71 -7.54 7.46 0.29
C TRP A 71 -7.44 8.96 -0.03
N LYS A 72 -7.40 9.31 -1.31
CA LYS A 72 -7.35 10.69 -1.79
C LYS A 72 -8.62 11.49 -1.47
N LEU A 73 -9.78 10.86 -1.39
CA LEU A 73 -11.04 11.53 -1.08
C LEU A 73 -11.29 11.65 0.41
N THR A 74 -11.00 10.57 1.14
CA THR A 74 -11.50 10.38 2.50
C THR A 74 -10.35 10.09 3.45
N GLY A 75 -9.46 9.14 3.13
CA GLY A 75 -8.40 8.66 4.03
C GLY A 75 -7.52 9.76 4.64
N HIS A 76 -7.14 10.77 3.84
CA HIS A 76 -6.34 11.91 4.32
C HIS A 76 -7.05 12.80 5.37
N ARG A 77 -8.39 12.70 5.50
CA ARG A 77 -9.19 13.47 6.47
C ARG A 77 -9.40 12.73 7.79
N TRP A 78 -9.36 11.40 7.76
CA TRP A 78 -9.56 10.56 8.96
C TRP A 78 -8.28 10.37 9.77
N PHE A 79 -7.11 10.56 9.17
CA PHE A 79 -5.86 10.69 9.91
C PHE A 79 -5.80 12.07 10.57
N LYS A 80 -6.41 12.21 11.74
CA LYS A 80 -6.18 13.34 12.64
C LYS A 80 -4.82 13.15 13.29
N ASP A 81 -3.94 14.14 13.14
CA ASP A 81 -2.63 14.12 13.79
C ASP A 81 -2.78 14.02 15.33
N PRO A 82 -2.09 13.08 16.00
CA PRO A 82 -2.19 12.87 17.45
C PRO A 82 -1.90 14.13 18.27
N LEU A 83 -1.09 15.04 17.71
CA LEU A 83 -0.72 16.30 18.33
C LEU A 83 -1.92 17.26 18.48
N THR A 84 -2.91 17.17 17.60
CA THR A 84 -4.13 17.99 17.67
C THR A 84 -5.04 17.53 18.81
N ASP A 85 -5.15 16.22 19.04
CA ASP A 85 -5.93 15.66 20.16
C ASP A 85 -5.30 15.98 21.52
N ILE A 86 -3.97 15.86 21.64
CA ILE A 86 -3.27 16.17 22.89
C ILE A 86 -3.43 17.65 23.24
N LYS A 87 -3.26 18.55 22.26
CA LYS A 87 -3.43 19.99 22.47
C LYS A 87 -4.85 20.35 22.91
N ASN A 88 -5.87 19.76 22.29
CA ASN A 88 -7.26 19.99 22.64
C ASN A 88 -7.60 19.43 24.04
N SER A 89 -7.05 18.26 24.39
CA SER A 89 -7.22 17.68 25.73
C SER A 89 -6.57 18.52 26.82
N ILE A 90 -5.37 19.06 26.59
CA ILE A 90 -4.69 19.95 27.56
C ILE A 90 -5.45 21.28 27.70
N PHE A 91 -5.92 21.87 26.60
CA PHE A 91 -6.66 23.12 26.62
C PHE A 91 -8.06 22.98 27.26
N SER A 92 -8.66 21.79 27.23
CA SER A 92 -9.92 21.48 27.92
C SER A 92 -9.77 21.30 29.44
N LEU A 93 -8.55 21.12 29.93
CA LEU A 93 -8.23 20.91 31.35
C LEU A 93 -7.73 22.18 32.04
N LEU A 94 -7.56 23.28 31.28
CA LEU A 94 -7.25 24.63 31.74
C LEU A 94 -8.52 25.48 31.71
#